data_AF-A0A7M5XC66-F1
#
_entry.id   AF-A0A7M5XC66-F1
#
_cell.length_a   1.000
_cell.length_b   1.000
_cell.length_c   1.000
_cell.angle_alpha   90.00
_cell.angle_beta   90.00
_cell.angle_gamma   90.00
#
_symmetry.space_group_name_H-M   'P 1'
#
loop_
_entity.id
_entity.type
_entity.pdbx_description
1 polymer ?
#
loop_
_entity_poly.entity_id
_entity_poly.type
_entity_poly.pdbx_seq_one_letter_code
_entity_poly.pdbx_strand_id
1 'polypeptide(L)'
;MGIGLKSYRVWFWDPEKTWPLPHKCIECKIYINLMELNITSDQPCEIQCFNCNKKQHVRPEIVSGDPRNIGLIGHWDGWSPKFGRGVSYSTGSIELNIANMEKEDRCKNDHVYTSTFVPERNLPNRTPTSLDPFLLPLVTELEELFIHGTEVDYPIDVGPIKAGKATLRCMLLCWTGDYPAQCQIGKFSNKGTFGCRVDDCEGKKK
;
A
#
# COMPACT_ATOMS: atom_id res chain seq x y z
N MET A 1 -8.75 -8.23 -0.24
CA MET A 1 -9.13 -7.49 0.99
C MET A 1 -8.62 -6.08 0.84
N GLY A 2 -9.42 -5.20 0.23
CA GLY A 2 -9.10 -3.78 0.18
C GLY A 2 -9.51 -3.17 1.52
N ILE A 3 -8.52 -2.74 2.30
CA ILE A 3 -8.75 -1.80 3.40
C ILE A 3 -9.55 -0.63 2.80
N GLY A 4 -10.58 -0.12 3.47
CA GLY A 4 -11.47 0.95 3.01
C GLY A 4 -10.77 2.29 2.68
N LEU A 5 -9.92 2.31 1.65
CA LEU A 5 -9.12 3.44 1.17
C LEU A 5 -9.96 4.61 0.66
N LYS A 6 -11.26 4.39 0.38
CA LYS A 6 -12.16 5.45 -0.09
C LYS A 6 -12.34 6.57 0.94
N SER A 7 -12.34 6.25 2.24
CA SER A 7 -12.53 7.24 3.31
C SER A 7 -11.24 7.99 3.64
N TYR A 8 -10.11 7.28 3.69
CA TYR A 8 -8.82 7.88 4.07
C TYR A 8 -8.26 8.83 3.01
N ARG A 9 -8.53 8.60 1.72
CA ARG A 9 -7.95 9.40 0.63
C ARG A 9 -8.27 10.89 0.72
N VAL A 10 -9.45 11.28 1.20
CA VAL A 10 -9.80 12.70 1.30
C VAL A 10 -9.17 13.32 2.55
N TRP A 11 -9.05 12.54 3.62
CA TRP A 11 -8.62 13.04 4.92
C TRP A 11 -7.10 13.12 5.03
N PHE A 12 -6.40 12.16 4.42
CA PHE A 12 -4.96 12.00 4.53
C PHE A 12 -4.15 13.27 4.20
N TRP A 13 -4.63 14.08 3.24
CA TRP A 13 -3.97 15.33 2.84
C TRP A 13 -4.67 16.61 3.32
N ASP A 14 -5.88 16.53 3.87
CA ASP A 14 -6.69 17.70 4.23
C ASP A 14 -6.42 18.10 5.69
N PRO A 15 -5.73 19.24 5.95
CA PRO A 15 -5.36 19.65 7.30
C PRO A 15 -6.56 19.98 8.19
N GLU A 16 -7.75 20.19 7.60
CA GLU A 16 -8.99 20.44 8.33
C GLU A 16 -9.73 19.13 8.71
N LYS A 17 -9.16 17.97 8.35
CA LYS A 17 -9.73 16.66 8.64
C LYS A 17 -8.88 15.91 9.64
N THR A 18 -9.56 15.22 10.54
CA THR A 18 -8.95 14.31 11.51
C THR A 18 -9.51 12.91 11.35
N TRP A 19 -8.70 11.91 11.68
CA TRP A 19 -9.14 10.50 11.65
C TRP A 19 -8.41 9.65 12.68
N PRO A 20 -9.05 8.56 13.14
CA PRO A 20 -8.40 7.58 13.99
C PRO A 20 -7.42 6.72 13.18
N LEU A 21 -6.23 6.52 13.74
CA LEU A 21 -5.32 5.51 13.23
C LEU A 21 -5.92 4.10 13.40
N PRO A 22 -5.65 3.17 12.45
CA PRO A 22 -5.98 1.77 12.61
C PRO A 22 -5.39 1.17 13.89
N HIS A 23 -6.15 0.31 14.57
CA HIS A 23 -5.68 -0.34 15.79
C HIS A 23 -5.10 -1.73 15.49
N LYS A 24 -3.86 -1.99 15.92
CA LYS A 24 -3.24 -3.32 15.79
C LYS A 24 -3.72 -4.25 16.90
N CYS A 25 -4.44 -5.31 16.53
CA CYS A 25 -4.92 -6.30 17.49
C CYS A 25 -3.77 -6.91 18.30
N ILE A 26 -3.90 -6.92 19.62
CA ILE A 26 -2.88 -7.40 20.56
C ILE A 26 -2.63 -8.90 20.36
N GLU A 27 -3.67 -9.66 20.00
CA GLU A 27 -3.62 -11.10 19.85
C GLU A 27 -3.06 -11.54 18.49
N CYS A 28 -3.75 -11.20 17.39
CA CYS A 28 -3.42 -11.70 16.05
C CYS A 28 -2.64 -10.70 15.18
N LYS A 29 -2.31 -9.52 15.70
CA LYS A 29 -1.52 -8.46 15.04
C LYS A 29 -2.11 -7.87 13.76
N ILE A 30 -3.35 -8.22 13.40
CA ILE A 30 -4.09 -7.61 12.30
C ILE A 30 -4.55 -6.21 12.68
N TYR A 31 -4.45 -5.27 11.74
CA TYR A 31 -5.01 -3.93 11.88
C TYR A 31 -6.52 -3.92 11.70
N ILE A 32 -7.18 -3.24 12.63
CA ILE A 32 -8.61 -3.00 12.64
C ILE A 32 -8.83 -1.55 12.24
N ASN A 33 -9.57 -1.35 11.16
CA ASN A 33 -9.96 -0.02 10.70
C ASN A 33 -11.01 0.56 11.66
N LEU A 34 -10.63 1.52 12.49
CA LEU A 34 -11.53 2.15 13.46
C LEU A 34 -12.61 3.01 12.79
N MET A 35 -12.34 3.53 11.58
CA MET A 35 -13.32 4.28 10.81
C MET A 35 -14.49 3.42 10.34
N GLU A 36 -14.22 2.16 9.95
CA GLU A 36 -15.29 1.20 9.58
C GLU A 36 -16.18 0.83 10.78
N LEU A 37 -15.71 1.07 12.00
CA LEU A 37 -16.47 0.87 13.24
C LEU A 37 -17.18 2.16 13.72
N ASN A 38 -17.16 3.24 12.93
CA ASN A 38 -17.68 4.57 13.30
C ASN A 38 -17.05 5.17 14.57
N ILE A 39 -15.85 4.73 14.94
CA ILE A 39 -15.10 5.29 16.06
C ILE A 39 -14.35 6.51 15.52
N THR A 40 -14.64 7.69 16.03
CA THR A 40 -14.07 8.96 15.52
C THR A 40 -13.51 9.86 16.62
N SER A 41 -13.72 9.49 17.89
CA SER A 41 -13.21 10.21 19.05
C SER A 41 -12.00 9.52 19.66
N ASP A 42 -11.25 10.26 20.47
CA ASP A 42 -10.12 9.77 21.27
C ASP A 42 -10.54 9.08 22.57
N GLN A 43 -11.85 8.87 22.76
CA GLN A 43 -12.41 8.32 23.98
C GLN A 43 -12.17 6.81 24.04
N PRO A 44 -11.85 6.26 25.23
CA PRO A 44 -11.74 4.81 25.40
C PRO A 44 -13.00 4.07 24.97
N CYS A 45 -12.84 3.00 24.20
CA CYS A 45 -13.94 2.17 23.71
C CYS A 45 -13.56 0.68 23.73
N GLU A 46 -14.56 -0.20 23.74
CA GLU A 46 -14.37 -1.63 23.49
C GLU A 46 -14.54 -1.92 22.00
N ILE A 47 -13.57 -2.62 21.41
CA ILE A 47 -13.66 -3.12 20.03
C ILE A 47 -13.50 -4.63 20.00
N GLN A 48 -14.08 -5.28 18.98
CA GLN A 48 -13.92 -6.71 18.73
C GLN A 48 -13.11 -6.92 17.45
N CYS A 49 -12.05 -7.74 17.53
CA CYS A 49 -11.26 -8.08 16.34
C CYS A 49 -12.06 -9.00 15.40
N PHE A 50 -12.25 -8.59 14.15
CA PHE A 50 -12.95 -9.40 13.15
C PHE A 50 -12.25 -10.72 12.80
N ASN A 51 -10.96 -10.84 13.08
CA ASN A 51 -10.17 -12.02 12.76
C ASN A 51 -10.15 -13.05 13.91
N CYS A 52 -9.77 -12.64 15.13
CA CYS A 52 -9.66 -13.57 16.26
C CYS A 52 -10.83 -13.50 17.25
N ASN A 53 -11.83 -12.64 17.01
CA ASN A 53 -13.02 -12.43 17.84
C ASN A 53 -12.76 -11.96 19.29
N LYS A 54 -11.53 -11.61 19.65
CA LYS A 54 -11.19 -11.09 20.98
C LYS A 54 -11.62 -9.63 21.14
N LYS A 55 -12.19 -9.33 22.30
CA LYS A 55 -12.55 -7.98 22.74
C LYS A 55 -11.34 -7.28 23.35
N GLN A 56 -11.20 -5.99 23.07
CA GLN A 56 -10.06 -5.18 23.50
C GLN A 56 -10.55 -3.78 23.89
N HIS A 57 -10.00 -3.26 24.97
CA HIS A 57 -10.21 -1.86 25.36
C HIS A 57 -9.13 -1.02 24.68
N VAL A 58 -9.56 -0.05 23.87
CA VAL A 58 -8.69 0.74 23.02
C VAL A 58 -8.96 2.22 23.28
N ARG A 59 -7.89 3.00 23.34
CA ARG A 59 -7.97 4.46 23.24
C ARG A 59 -7.50 4.86 21.83
N PRO A 60 -8.40 5.29 20.94
CA PRO A 60 -8.02 5.66 19.58
C PRO A 60 -7.04 6.82 19.56
N GLU A 61 -6.03 6.74 18.70
CA GLU A 61 -5.14 7.86 18.40
C GLU A 61 -5.71 8.61 17.20
N ILE A 62 -6.04 9.89 17.40
CA ILE A 62 -6.59 10.76 16.36
C ILE A 62 -5.45 11.61 15.78
N VAL A 63 -5.31 11.57 14.46
CA VAL A 63 -4.33 12.35 13.70
C VAL A 63 -5.03 13.32 12.75
N SER A 64 -4.32 14.36 12.31
CA SER A 64 -4.79 15.34 11.33
C SER A 64 -4.14 15.13 9.96
N GLY A 65 -4.80 15.62 8.92
CA GLY A 65 -4.28 15.61 7.56
C GLY A 65 -3.09 16.51 7.40
N ASP A 66 -2.25 16.19 6.41
CA ASP A 66 -1.16 17.06 6.04
C ASP A 66 -0.97 17.05 4.52
N PRO A 67 -1.03 18.21 3.83
CA PRO A 67 -0.86 18.28 2.39
C PRO A 67 0.53 17.78 1.92
N ARG A 68 1.50 17.69 2.85
CA ARG A 68 2.85 17.16 2.59
C ARG A 68 2.93 15.63 2.65
N ASN A 69 1.88 14.94 3.07
CA ASN A 69 1.86 13.48 3.12
C ASN A 69 2.08 12.86 1.72
N ILE A 70 2.70 11.68 1.67
CA ILE A 70 3.19 11.09 0.44
C ILE A 70 2.31 9.92 0.01
N GLY A 71 1.72 10.03 -1.17
CA GLY A 71 1.10 8.92 -1.88
C GLY A 71 2.15 8.16 -2.69
N LEU A 72 2.08 6.83 -2.67
CA LEU A 72 2.97 5.96 -3.41
C LEU A 72 2.19 5.11 -4.42
N ILE A 73 2.85 4.80 -5.53
CA ILE A 73 2.40 3.83 -6.53
C ILE A 73 3.40 2.68 -6.54
N GLY A 74 2.94 1.49 -6.17
CA GLY A 74 3.73 0.27 -6.25
C GLY A 74 3.77 -0.25 -7.68
N HIS A 75 4.89 -0.85 -8.05
CA HIS A 75 5.06 -1.49 -9.35
C HIS A 75 5.82 -2.80 -9.17
N TRP A 76 5.42 -3.81 -9.93
CA TRP A 76 6.14 -5.07 -10.07
C TRP A 76 6.44 -5.29 -11.54
N ASP A 77 7.72 -5.30 -11.89
CA ASP A 77 8.17 -5.64 -13.24
C ASP A 77 9.01 -6.93 -13.19
N GLY A 78 8.63 -7.91 -14.01
CA GLY A 78 9.33 -9.18 -14.10
C GLY A 78 10.01 -9.32 -15.44
N TRP A 79 11.32 -9.59 -15.47
CA TRP A 79 12.08 -9.82 -16.69
C TRP A 79 12.88 -11.13 -16.66
N SER A 80 13.39 -11.52 -17.83
CA SER A 80 14.32 -12.64 -17.98
C SER A 80 15.71 -12.10 -18.29
N PRO A 81 16.72 -12.30 -17.41
CA PRO A 81 18.09 -11.92 -17.67
C PRO A 81 18.78 -12.89 -18.64
N LYS A 82 18.16 -14.03 -18.96
CA LYS A 82 18.67 -14.97 -19.96
C LYS A 82 18.18 -14.52 -21.35
N PHE A 83 19.11 -14.06 -22.19
CA PHE A 83 18.87 -13.60 -23.57
C PHE A 83 18.48 -14.72 -24.58
N GLY A 84 17.86 -15.81 -24.10
CA GLY A 84 17.43 -16.95 -24.92
C GLY A 84 15.92 -16.95 -25.17
N ARG A 85 15.50 -17.25 -26.41
CA ARG A 85 14.08 -17.43 -26.75
C ARG A 85 13.48 -18.58 -25.92
N GLY A 86 12.38 -18.31 -25.22
CA GLY A 86 11.56 -19.34 -24.56
C GLY A 86 11.78 -19.54 -23.06
N VAL A 87 12.55 -18.68 -22.38
CA VAL A 87 12.76 -18.76 -20.92
C VAL A 87 11.70 -17.93 -20.18
N SER A 88 10.98 -18.55 -19.24
CA SER A 88 10.03 -17.86 -18.36
C SER A 88 10.73 -16.83 -17.47
N TYR A 89 10.10 -15.67 -17.24
CA TYR A 89 10.59 -14.60 -16.35
C TYR A 89 11.23 -15.16 -15.09
N SER A 90 12.51 -14.85 -14.90
CA SER A 90 13.30 -15.42 -13.82
C SER A 90 13.49 -14.41 -12.70
N THR A 91 13.53 -13.10 -12.95
CA THR A 91 13.75 -12.08 -11.92
C THR A 91 12.76 -10.93 -12.05
N GLY A 92 12.80 -9.98 -11.13
CA GLY A 92 12.00 -8.76 -11.20
C GLY A 92 12.39 -7.73 -10.15
N SER A 93 11.80 -6.55 -10.25
CA SER A 93 11.95 -5.43 -9.31
C SER A 93 10.61 -5.07 -8.68
N ILE A 94 10.65 -4.77 -7.40
CA ILE A 94 9.58 -4.05 -6.72
C ILE A 94 10.00 -2.58 -6.70
N GLU A 95 9.17 -1.74 -7.29
CA GLU A 95 9.44 -0.32 -7.51
C GLU A 95 8.34 0.55 -6.90
N LEU A 96 8.70 1.76 -6.52
CA LEU A 96 7.82 2.77 -5.95
C LEU A 96 7.96 4.07 -6.74
N ASN A 97 6.83 4.69 -7.05
CA ASN A 97 6.76 6.03 -7.63
C ASN A 97 5.98 6.95 -6.70
N ILE A 98 6.35 8.23 -6.66
CA ILE A 98 5.64 9.24 -5.86
C ILE A 98 4.39 9.69 -6.62
N ALA A 99 3.22 9.41 -6.05
CA ALA A 99 1.93 9.72 -6.65
C ALA A 99 1.60 11.23 -6.64
N ASN A 100 2.24 11.99 -5.75
CA ASN A 100 2.05 13.44 -5.62
C ASN A 100 2.65 14.21 -6.80
N MET A 101 3.55 13.60 -7.56
CA MET A 101 4.18 14.23 -8.73
C MET A 101 3.26 14.17 -9.95
N GLU A 102 3.42 15.15 -10.85
CA GLU A 102 2.79 15.13 -12.16
C GLU A 102 3.18 13.87 -12.94
N LYS A 103 2.32 13.47 -13.88
CA LYS A 103 2.52 12.19 -14.60
C LYS A 103 3.81 12.22 -15.40
N GLU A 104 4.07 13.35 -16.05
CA GLU A 104 5.20 13.61 -16.90
C GLU A 104 6.51 13.54 -16.11
N ASP A 105 6.50 13.95 -14.83
CA ASP A 105 7.67 13.87 -13.96
C ASP A 105 7.86 12.48 -13.38
N ARG A 106 6.81 11.87 -12.81
CA ARG A 106 6.94 10.52 -12.21
C ARG A 106 7.21 9.40 -13.22
N CYS A 107 6.96 9.65 -14.51
CA CYS A 107 7.28 8.69 -15.58
C CYS A 107 8.74 8.81 -16.05
N LYS A 108 9.52 9.76 -15.53
CA LYS A 108 10.96 9.84 -15.78
C LYS A 108 11.71 8.87 -14.88
N ASN A 109 12.79 8.30 -15.40
CA ASN A 109 13.55 7.23 -14.73
C ASN A 109 14.22 7.67 -13.42
N ASP A 110 14.43 8.97 -13.21
CA ASP A 110 14.99 9.57 -12.00
C ASP A 110 14.04 9.54 -10.79
N HIS A 111 12.75 9.27 -11.03
CA HIS A 111 11.71 9.22 -9.99
C HIS A 111 11.13 7.83 -9.76
N VAL A 112 11.80 6.80 -10.28
CA VAL A 112 11.50 5.38 -10.01
C VAL A 112 12.43 4.88 -8.91
N TYR A 113 11.87 4.59 -7.74
CA TYR A 113 12.64 4.10 -6.59
C TYR A 113 12.51 2.58 -6.49
N THR A 114 13.58 1.85 -6.81
CA THR A 114 13.59 0.39 -6.64
C THR A 114 13.73 0.04 -5.16
N SER A 115 12.70 -0.58 -4.59
CA SER A 115 12.69 -1.05 -3.20
C SER A 115 13.52 -2.34 -3.05
N THR A 116 13.33 -3.32 -3.93
CA THR A 116 14.09 -4.57 -3.89
C THR A 116 14.12 -5.31 -5.23
N PHE A 117 15.13 -6.16 -5.40
CA PHE A 117 15.23 -7.09 -6.52
C PHE A 117 14.86 -8.50 -6.04
N VAL A 118 14.03 -9.19 -6.83
CA VAL A 118 13.57 -10.54 -6.55
C VAL A 118 14.34 -11.52 -7.44
N PRO A 119 15.21 -12.38 -6.87
CA PRO A 119 16.03 -13.32 -7.63
C PRO A 119 15.23 -14.51 -8.21
N GLU A 120 15.90 -15.24 -9.11
CA GLU A 120 15.45 -16.37 -9.94
C GLU A 120 14.23 -17.20 -9.44
N ARG A 121 13.15 -17.26 -10.23
CA ARG A 121 11.98 -18.16 -10.06
C ARG A 121 12.27 -19.64 -10.36
N ASN A 122 13.19 -20.23 -9.62
CA ASN A 122 13.03 -21.64 -9.24
C ASN A 122 12.43 -21.72 -7.83
N LEU A 123 11.41 -20.89 -7.59
CA LEU A 123 10.64 -20.94 -6.35
C LEU A 123 9.83 -22.24 -6.39
N PRO A 124 9.98 -23.13 -5.39
CA PRO A 124 9.37 -24.44 -5.43
C PRO A 124 7.86 -24.30 -5.64
N ASN A 125 7.34 -24.97 -6.66
CA ASN A 125 5.91 -25.11 -7.00
C ASN A 125 5.19 -23.93 -7.67
N ARG A 126 5.89 -22.91 -8.23
CA ARG A 126 5.22 -21.78 -8.95
C ARG A 126 4.10 -21.14 -8.10
N THR A 127 4.25 -21.14 -6.78
CA THR A 127 3.20 -20.71 -5.87
C THR A 127 3.14 -19.18 -5.80
N PRO A 128 1.94 -18.58 -5.69
CA PRO A 128 1.78 -17.13 -5.59
C PRO A 128 2.37 -16.49 -4.32
N THR A 129 2.72 -17.27 -3.31
CA THR A 129 3.34 -16.81 -2.05
C THR A 129 4.83 -16.52 -2.15
N SER A 130 5.42 -16.75 -3.32
CA SER A 130 6.87 -16.67 -3.51
C SER A 130 7.44 -15.24 -3.48
N LEU A 131 6.58 -14.21 -3.61
CA LEU A 131 6.95 -12.81 -3.43
C LEU A 131 6.85 -12.33 -1.98
N ASP A 132 6.15 -13.05 -1.10
CA ASP A 132 5.86 -12.60 0.27
C ASP A 132 7.12 -12.21 1.06
N PRO A 133 8.24 -12.98 1.01
CA PRO A 133 9.46 -12.59 1.73
C PRO A 133 10.06 -11.25 1.27
N PHE A 134 9.81 -10.87 0.02
CA PHE A 134 10.32 -9.63 -0.57
C PHE A 134 9.36 -8.45 -0.38
N LEU A 135 8.06 -8.74 -0.24
CA LEU A 135 7.04 -7.72 0.03
C LEU A 135 6.92 -7.38 1.52
N LEU A 136 7.20 -8.33 2.40
CA LEU A 136 7.04 -8.15 3.84
C LEU A 136 7.82 -6.94 4.39
N PRO A 137 9.10 -6.70 4.02
CA PRO A 137 9.82 -5.50 4.45
C PRO A 137 9.13 -4.21 3.99
N LEU A 138 8.73 -4.14 2.72
CA LEU A 138 8.02 -2.99 2.16
C LEU A 138 6.69 -2.74 2.89
N VAL A 139 5.89 -3.78 3.09
CA VAL A 139 4.60 -3.65 3.80
C VAL A 139 4.82 -3.18 5.23
N THR A 140 5.81 -3.74 5.93
CA THR A 140 6.11 -3.35 7.32
C THR A 140 6.54 -1.90 7.42
N GLU A 141 7.38 -1.43 6.50
CA GLU A 141 7.81 -0.03 6.46
C GLU A 141 6.65 0.93 6.10
N LEU A 142 5.79 0.53 5.15
CA LEU A 142 4.59 1.31 4.81
C LEU A 142 3.60 1.40 5.99
N GLU A 143 3.44 0.31 6.75
CA GLU A 143 2.64 0.33 7.98
C GLU A 143 3.23 1.32 9.00
N GLU A 144 4.54 1.27 9.23
CA GLU A 144 5.22 2.15 10.18
C GLU A 144 5.11 3.63 9.76
N LEU A 145 5.34 3.92 8.48
CA LEU A 145 5.21 5.28 7.92
C LEU A 145 3.76 5.77 7.92
N PHE A 146 2.78 4.88 7.79
CA PHE A 146 1.37 5.28 7.88
C PHE A 146 0.95 5.57 9.32
N ILE A 147 1.31 4.69 10.27
CA ILE A 147 0.88 4.75 11.67
C ILE A 147 1.68 5.76 12.48
N HIS A 148 3.01 5.76 12.37
CA HIS A 148 3.89 6.61 13.16
C HIS A 148 4.38 7.84 12.38
N GLY A 149 4.60 7.66 11.07
CA GLY A 149 5.11 8.73 10.22
C GLY A 149 6.57 9.06 10.53
N THR A 150 7.07 10.15 9.96
CA THR A 150 8.43 10.64 10.17
C THR A 150 8.41 12.14 10.41
N GLU A 151 9.05 12.58 11.49
CA GLU A 151 9.22 14.01 11.77
C GLU A 151 10.22 14.62 10.77
N VAL A 152 9.77 15.63 10.04
CA VAL A 152 10.58 16.39 9.10
C VAL A 152 10.43 17.87 9.42
N ASP A 153 11.53 18.61 9.38
CA ASP A 153 11.54 20.07 9.54
C ASP A 153 11.70 20.74 8.17
N TYR A 154 10.64 21.37 7.69
CA TYR A 154 10.66 22.06 6.40
C TYR A 154 11.30 23.44 6.55
N PRO A 155 12.40 23.73 5.85
CA PRO A 155 13.17 24.96 6.10
C PRO A 155 12.51 26.22 5.52
N ILE A 156 11.58 26.07 4.58
CA ILE A 156 10.97 27.19 3.83
C ILE A 156 9.49 26.94 3.56
N ASP A 157 8.75 28.04 3.42
CA ASP A 157 7.38 28.03 2.89
C ASP A 157 7.40 27.67 1.40
N VAL A 158 6.51 26.77 0.97
CA VAL A 158 6.33 26.39 -0.44
C VAL A 158 4.86 26.54 -0.82
N GLY A 159 4.53 27.64 -1.49
CA GLY A 159 3.14 27.97 -1.86
C GLY A 159 2.24 28.06 -0.61
N PRO A 160 1.17 27.25 -0.51
CA PRO A 160 0.30 27.23 0.68
C PRO A 160 0.89 26.45 1.86
N ILE A 161 1.99 25.72 1.67
CA ILE A 161 2.60 24.87 2.69
C ILE A 161 3.59 25.71 3.51
N LYS A 162 3.42 25.72 4.83
CA LYS A 162 4.28 26.47 5.75
C LYS A 162 5.51 25.68 6.19
N ALA A 163 6.59 26.42 6.42
CA ALA A 163 7.81 25.94 7.05
C ALA A 163 7.54 25.41 8.47
N GLY A 164 8.47 24.60 8.97
CA GLY A 164 8.46 24.04 10.30
C GLY A 164 8.22 22.53 10.32
N LYS A 165 8.07 22.03 11.55
CA LYS A 165 7.95 20.60 11.83
C LYS A 165 6.63 20.02 11.32
N ALA A 166 6.72 18.82 10.77
CA ALA A 166 5.61 18.04 10.28
C ALA A 166 5.86 16.56 10.53
N THR A 167 4.81 15.80 10.87
CA THR A 167 4.87 14.34 10.87
C THR A 167 4.34 13.84 9.53
N LEU A 168 5.24 13.53 8.61
CA LEU A 168 4.87 13.05 7.29
C LEU A 168 4.51 11.57 7.33
N ARG A 169 3.43 11.22 6.64
CA ARG A 169 2.93 9.85 6.52
C ARG A 169 2.95 9.41 5.07
N CYS A 170 3.11 8.11 4.85
CA CYS A 170 3.08 7.51 3.52
C CYS A 170 1.90 6.57 3.34
N MET A 171 1.28 6.57 2.16
CA MET A 171 0.18 5.66 1.82
C MET A 171 0.35 5.10 0.40
N LEU A 172 0.34 3.78 0.27
CA LEU A 172 0.32 3.11 -1.03
C LEU A 172 -1.08 3.18 -1.64
N LEU A 173 -1.23 3.90 -2.75
CA LEU A 173 -2.53 4.20 -3.36
C LEU A 173 -2.99 3.14 -4.35
N CYS A 174 -2.05 2.59 -5.11
CA CYS A 174 -2.32 1.56 -6.07
C CYS A 174 -1.07 0.72 -6.35
N TRP A 175 -1.30 -0.46 -6.92
CA TRP A 175 -0.27 -1.31 -7.50
C TRP A 175 -0.46 -1.35 -9.00
N THR A 176 0.63 -1.17 -9.74
CA THR A 176 0.66 -1.18 -11.21
C THR A 176 1.54 -2.32 -11.70
N GLY A 177 1.34 -2.70 -12.95
CA GLY A 177 2.01 -3.84 -13.58
C GLY A 177 1.16 -4.35 -14.74
N ASP A 178 1.77 -5.11 -15.62
CA ASP A 178 1.01 -5.85 -16.63
C ASP A 178 0.09 -6.89 -15.97
N TYR A 179 -0.83 -7.48 -16.74
CA TYR A 179 -1.77 -8.44 -16.17
C TYR A 179 -1.07 -9.61 -15.46
N PRO A 180 -0.06 -10.28 -16.04
CA PRO A 180 0.75 -11.28 -15.34
C PRO A 180 1.36 -10.82 -14.01
N ALA A 181 1.96 -9.61 -13.97
CA ALA A 181 2.53 -9.04 -12.76
C ALA A 181 1.46 -8.83 -11.68
N GLN A 182 0.30 -8.26 -12.06
CA GLN A 182 -0.83 -8.10 -11.15
C GLN A 182 -1.37 -9.43 -10.62
N CYS A 183 -1.35 -10.50 -11.44
CA CYS A 183 -1.71 -11.84 -10.98
C CYS A 183 -0.75 -12.35 -9.90
N GLN A 184 0.54 -12.14 -10.10
CA GLN A 184 1.56 -12.65 -9.19
C GLN A 184 1.52 -11.93 -7.84
N ILE A 185 1.47 -10.61 -7.86
CA ILE A 185 1.43 -9.80 -6.64
C ILE A 185 0.12 -10.00 -5.87
N GLY A 186 -1.01 -10.06 -6.58
CA GLY A 186 -2.34 -10.20 -5.98
C GLY A 186 -2.72 -11.65 -5.66
N LYS A 187 -1.82 -12.60 -5.90
CA LYS A 187 -2.03 -14.04 -5.72
C LYS A 187 -3.23 -14.61 -6.48
N PHE A 188 -3.48 -14.06 -7.67
CA PHE A 188 -4.60 -14.43 -8.50
C PHE A 188 -4.20 -15.44 -9.58
N SER A 189 -5.16 -16.26 -10.01
CA SER A 189 -4.99 -17.07 -11.22
C SER A 189 -4.82 -16.17 -12.44
N ASN A 190 -3.85 -16.50 -13.29
CA ASN A 190 -3.63 -15.85 -14.59
C ASN A 190 -4.51 -16.43 -15.72
N LYS A 191 -5.44 -17.34 -15.37
CA LYS A 191 -6.39 -17.99 -16.27
C LYS A 191 -7.79 -17.92 -15.65
N GLY A 192 -8.77 -17.40 -16.38
CA GLY A 192 -10.15 -17.31 -15.92
C GLY A 192 -11.06 -16.53 -16.87
N THR A 193 -12.37 -16.66 -16.70
CA THR A 193 -13.40 -15.97 -17.48
C THR A 193 -13.65 -14.55 -17.00
N PHE A 194 -13.24 -14.14 -15.80
CA PHE A 194 -13.50 -12.78 -15.28
C PHE A 194 -12.40 -11.81 -15.70
N GLY A 195 -12.76 -10.82 -16.52
CA GLY A 195 -11.82 -9.85 -17.11
C GLY A 195 -11.45 -8.69 -16.18
N CYS A 196 -12.38 -8.28 -15.32
CA CYS A 196 -12.14 -7.36 -14.22
C CYS A 196 -12.15 -8.15 -12.90
N ARG A 197 -11.35 -7.71 -11.92
CA ARG A 197 -11.30 -8.33 -10.58
C ARG A 197 -12.00 -7.52 -9.50
N VAL A 198 -12.37 -6.29 -9.84
CA VAL A 198 -13.17 -5.39 -8.99
C VAL A 198 -14.65 -5.57 -9.33
N ASP A 199 -14.94 -5.73 -10.63
CA ASP A 199 -16.27 -6.02 -11.13
C ASP A 199 -16.33 -7.49 -11.50
N ASP A 200 -17.35 -8.22 -11.05
CA ASP A 200 -17.62 -9.63 -11.39
C ASP A 200 -18.05 -9.79 -12.88
N CYS A 201 -17.45 -9.02 -13.78
CA CYS A 201 -17.76 -9.04 -15.20
C CYS A 201 -17.24 -10.33 -15.84
N GLU A 202 -18.17 -11.23 -16.16
CA GLU A 202 -17.91 -12.42 -16.96
C GLU A 202 -17.48 -12.02 -18.39
N GLY A 203 -16.25 -12.38 -18.73
CA GLY A 203 -15.74 -12.36 -20.09
C GLY A 203 -16.44 -13.44 -20.92
N LYS A 204 -16.99 -13.02 -22.06
CA LYS A 204 -17.55 -13.95 -23.05
C LYS A 204 -16.42 -14.76 -23.66
N LYS A 205 -16.49 -16.10 -23.55
CA LYS A 205 -15.65 -16.99 -24.34
C LYS A 205 -15.97 -16.75 -25.82
N LYS A 206 -14.96 -16.39 -26.61
CA LYS A 206 -15.03 -16.43 -28.08
C LYS A 206 -14.73 -17.85 -28.55
#